data_AF-A0AAV9F5E7-F1
#
_entry.id   AF-A0AAV9F5E7-F1
#
_cell.length_a   1.000
_cell.length_b   1.000
_cell.length_c   1.000
_cell.angle_alpha   90.00
_cell.angle_beta   90.00
_cell.angle_gamma   90.00
#
_symmetry.space_group_name_H-M   'P 1'
#
loop_
_entity.id
_entity.type
_entity.pdbx_description
1 polymer ?
#
loop_
_entity_poly.entity_id
_entity_poly.type
_entity_poly.pdbx_seq_one_letter_code
_entity_poly.pdbx_strand_id
1 'polypeptide(L)' 'MASFTILRCLSFLLLSCIAMAAPPRRPIDVPFQRNYVPTWANDHIKYINAGNELQLSLDKYTGFV' A
#
# COMPACT_ATOMS: atom_id res chain seq x y z
N MET A 1 36.76 27.39 22.87
CA MET A 1 35.72 26.39 23.27
C MET A 1 34.42 26.56 22.48
N ALA A 2 33.86 27.77 22.34
CA ALA A 2 32.60 28.01 21.63
C ALA A 2 32.56 27.60 20.14
N SER A 3 33.69 27.75 19.41
CA SER A 3 33.78 27.41 17.98
C SER A 3 33.50 25.94 17.66
N PHE A 4 34.05 25.02 18.47
CA PHE A 4 33.83 23.57 18.29
C PHE A 4 32.37 23.16 18.58
N THR A 5 31.71 23.81 19.52
CA THR A 5 30.28 23.59 19.81
C THR A 5 29.39 24.07 18.68
N ILE A 6 29.67 25.26 18.11
CA ILE A 6 28.90 25.80 16.97
C ILE A 6 29.05 24.89 15.75
N LEU A 7 30.27 24.42 15.47
CA LEU A 7 30.53 23.50 14.37
C LEU A 7 29.73 22.20 14.52
N ARG A 8 29.70 21.61 15.71
CA ARG A 8 28.92 20.38 15.98
C ARG A 8 27.42 20.61 15.81
N CYS A 9 26.88 21.71 16.34
CA CYS A 9 25.47 22.05 16.18
C CYS A 9 25.10 22.23 14.69
N LEU A 10 25.96 22.90 13.92
CA LEU A 10 25.77 23.07 12.49
C LEU A 10 25.79 21.73 11.74
N SER A 11 26.71 20.82 12.10
CA SER A 11 26.76 19.47 11.51
C SER A 11 25.48 18.67 11.77
N PHE A 12 24.91 18.72 12.97
CA PHE A 12 23.65 18.03 13.28
C PHE A 12 22.45 18.64 12.55
N LEU A 13 22.39 19.96 12.43
CA LEU A 13 21.36 20.66 11.65
C LEU A 13 21.42 20.26 10.17
N LEU A 14 22.61 20.24 9.57
CA LEU A 14 22.80 19.84 8.18
C LEU A 14 22.45 18.36 7.94
N LEU A 15 22.76 17.47 8.88
CA LEU A 15 22.40 16.06 8.80
C LEU A 15 20.87 15.85 8.81
N SER A 16 20.15 16.66 9.58
CA SER A 16 18.67 16.60 9.64
C SER A 16 18.00 17.02 8.33
N CYS A 17 18.59 17.95 7.57
CA CYS A 17 18.09 18.36 6.25
C CYS A 17 18.21 17.25 5.20
N ILE A 18 19.16 16.32 5.36
CA ILE A 18 19.46 15.26 4.39
C ILE A 18 18.72 13.96 4.75
N ALA A 19 18.20 13.85 5.97
CA ALA A 19 17.44 12.69 6.44
C ALA A 19 16.02 12.66 5.85
N MET A 20 15.91 12.51 4.52
CA MET A 20 14.65 12.18 3.87
C MET A 20 14.42 10.68 3.98
N ALA A 21 13.23 10.28 4.45
CA ALA A 21 12.80 8.89 4.36
C ALA A 21 12.71 8.47 2.89
N ALA A 22 13.11 7.23 2.58
CA ALA A 22 12.93 6.68 1.25
C ALA A 22 11.44 6.75 0.84
N PRO A 23 11.14 7.06 -0.44
CA PRO A 23 9.76 7.05 -0.90
C PRO A 23 9.15 5.66 -0.66
N PRO A 24 7.85 5.59 -0.30
CA PRO A 24 7.19 4.31 -0.10
C PRO A 24 7.25 3.47 -1.38
N ARG A 25 7.28 2.14 -1.21
CA ARG A 25 7.25 1.21 -2.34
C ARG A 25 6.00 1.46 -3.16
N ARG A 26 6.13 1.40 -4.48
CA ARG A 26 4.98 1.50 -5.39
C ARG A 26 4.02 0.33 -5.13
N PRO A 27 2.70 0.54 -5.25
CA PRO A 27 1.73 -0.55 -5.25
C PRO A 27 2.09 -1.57 -6.32
N ILE A 28 1.92 -2.85 -6.00
CA ILE A 28 2.15 -3.97 -6.91
C ILE A 28 0.82 -4.70 -7.03
N ASP A 29 0.36 -4.86 -8.26
CA ASP A 29 -0.87 -5.62 -8.55
C ASP A 29 -0.64 -7.10 -8.26
N VAL A 30 -1.62 -7.72 -7.59
CA VAL A 30 -1.55 -9.11 -7.14
C VAL A 30 -2.91 -9.79 -7.35
N PRO A 31 -2.94 -11.12 -7.51
CA PRO A 31 -4.20 -11.85 -7.56
C PRO A 31 -5.00 -11.64 -6.27
N PHE A 32 -6.31 -11.52 -6.40
CA PHE A 32 -7.24 -11.28 -5.29
C PHE A 32 -7.06 -12.25 -4.12
N GLN A 33 -6.87 -13.54 -4.44
CA GLN A 33 -6.72 -14.63 -3.47
C GLN A 33 -5.48 -14.48 -2.59
N ARG A 34 -4.53 -13.60 -2.95
CA ARG A 34 -3.37 -13.31 -2.12
C ARG A 34 -3.75 -12.60 -0.83
N ASN A 35 -4.73 -11.69 -0.90
CA ASN A 35 -5.06 -10.77 0.20
C ASN A 35 -6.51 -10.88 0.66
N TYR A 36 -7.39 -11.51 -0.13
CA TYR A 36 -8.83 -11.52 0.12
C TYR A 36 -9.42 -12.92 -0.06
N VAL A 37 -10.47 -13.19 0.70
CA VAL A 37 -11.31 -14.39 0.57
C VAL A 37 -12.76 -13.94 0.43
N PRO A 38 -13.54 -14.58 -0.45
CA PRO A 38 -14.95 -14.21 -0.61
C PRO A 38 -15.76 -14.67 0.60
N THR A 39 -16.69 -13.82 1.05
CA THR A 39 -17.48 -14.05 2.26
C THR A 39 -18.93 -14.47 1.94
N TRP A 40 -19.43 -14.12 0.77
CA TRP A 40 -20.80 -14.36 0.35
C TRP A 40 -20.87 -14.55 -1.16
N ALA A 41 -21.86 -15.33 -1.63
CA ALA A 41 -22.17 -15.54 -3.04
C ALA A 41 -20.94 -15.83 -3.91
N ASN A 42 -20.17 -16.87 -3.56
CA ASN A 42 -18.94 -17.24 -4.28
C ASN A 42 -19.19 -17.54 -5.77
N ASP A 43 -20.39 -18.00 -6.09
CA ASP A 43 -20.87 -18.26 -7.46
C ASP A 43 -21.10 -16.97 -8.26
N HIS A 44 -21.24 -15.82 -7.58
CA HIS A 44 -21.41 -14.50 -8.19
C HIS A 44 -20.09 -13.72 -8.34
N ILE A 45 -18.96 -14.38 -8.12
CA ILE A 45 -17.63 -13.80 -8.26
C ILE A 45 -16.93 -14.46 -9.45
N LYS A 46 -16.67 -13.68 -10.48
CA LYS A 46 -15.95 -14.15 -11.67
C LYS A 46 -14.51 -13.68 -11.65
N TYR A 47 -13.58 -14.64 -11.64
CA TYR A 47 -12.15 -14.38 -11.73
C TYR A 47 -11.73 -14.28 -13.19
N ILE A 48 -11.05 -13.20 -13.54
CA ILE A 48 -10.50 -12.90 -14.85
C ILE A 48 -8.97 -12.85 -14.70
N ASN A 49 -8.23 -13.29 -15.72
CA ASN A 49 -6.75 -13.26 -15.72
C ASN A 49 -6.14 -13.88 -14.44
N ALA A 50 -6.57 -15.10 -14.10
CA ALA A 50 -6.15 -15.83 -12.89
C ALA A 50 -6.38 -15.08 -11.56
N GLY A 51 -7.36 -14.17 -11.51
CA GLY A 51 -7.73 -13.43 -10.30
C GLY A 51 -7.06 -12.07 -10.17
N ASN A 52 -6.34 -11.60 -11.19
CA ASN A 52 -5.86 -10.21 -11.25
C ASN A 52 -7.00 -9.22 -11.46
N GLU A 53 -8.10 -9.66 -12.09
CA GLU A 53 -9.32 -8.89 -12.26
C GLU A 53 -10.51 -9.69 -11.74
N LEU A 54 -11.45 -9.01 -11.10
CA LEU A 54 -12.69 -9.59 -10.61
C LEU A 54 -13.88 -8.84 -11.18
N GLN A 55 -14.92 -9.60 -11.50
CA GLN A 55 -16.24 -9.08 -11.76
C GLN A 55 -17.20 -9.64 -10.71
N LEU A 56 -17.87 -8.75 -10.00
CA LEU A 56 -18.93 -9.07 -9.05
C LEU A 56 -20.27 -8.94 -9.76
N SER A 57 -21.08 -10.00 -9.69
CA SER A 57 -22.43 -10.02 -10.26
C SER A 57 -23.44 -9.76 -9.15
N LEU A 58 -24.33 -8.78 -9.36
CA LEU A 58 -25.45 -8.51 -8.47
C LEU A 58 -26.76 -8.87 -9.19
N ASP A 59 -27.63 -9.57 -8.50
CA ASP A 59 -28.99 -9.82 -8.97
C ASP A 59 -30.03 -9.68 -7.83
N LYS A 60 -31.29 -9.95 -8.16
CA LYS A 60 -32.41 -9.82 -7.19
C LYS A 60 -32.40 -10.90 -6.09
N TYR A 61 -31.59 -11.93 -6.23
CA TYR A 61 -31.54 -13.08 -5.31
C TYR A 61 -30.34 -13.00 -4.38
N THR A 62 -29.23 -12.37 -4.81
CA THR A 62 -28.01 -12.31 -4.01
C THR A 62 -27.04 -11.18 -4.40
N GLY A 63 -26.28 -10.73 -3.40
CA GLY A 63 -25.31 -9.62 -3.46
C GLY A 63 -25.71 -8.48 -2.52
N PHE A 64 -24.71 -7.83 -1.91
CA PHE A 64 -24.91 -6.63 -1.08
C PHE A 64 -24.55 -5.39 -1.90
N VAL A 65 -25.41 -4.38 -1.85
CA VAL A 65 -25.14 -3.02 -2.35
C VAL A 65 -24.15 -2.32 -1.42
#